data_AF-A0ABD1D335-F1
#
_entry.id   AF-A0ABD1D335-F1
#
_cell.length_a   1.000
_cell.length_b   1.000
_cell.length_c   1.000
_cell.angle_alpha   90.00
_cell.angle_beta   90.00
_cell.angle_gamma   90.00
#
_symmetry.space_group_name_H-M   'P 1'
#
loop_
_entity.id
_entity.type
_entity.pdbx_description
1 polymer ?
#
loop_
_entity_poly.entity_id
_entity_poly.type
_entity_poly.pdbx_seq_one_letter_code
_entity_poly.pdbx_strand_id
1 'polypeptide(L)'
;MSYLPSSWSGPRNPFFTVSSITSISVSPGRDQLVVFHSHHNNDLVIALQGEHQPLKEDRVGEIIAHVSKRHYELTQADLPVTVSPTFQLRLGNKMRTLSVEAVAGVDSPAFEHSGAVIVFKVPSSYASAI
;
A
#
# COMPACT_ATOMS: atom_id res chain seq x y z
N MET A 1 12.82 21.41 -4.41
CA MET A 1 11.87 22.47 -4.81
C MET A 1 10.66 21.81 -5.46
N SER A 2 9.56 21.68 -4.73
CA SER A 2 8.28 21.20 -5.27
C SER A 2 7.44 22.41 -5.66
N TYR A 3 7.16 22.59 -6.94
CA TYR A 3 6.25 23.62 -7.42
C TYR A 3 4.82 23.12 -7.24
N LEU A 4 4.11 23.66 -6.25
CA LEU A 4 2.65 23.68 -6.27
C LEU A 4 2.21 25.09 -6.71
N PRO A 5 1.42 25.23 -7.80
CA PRO A 5 0.94 26.53 -8.24
C PRO A 5 -0.06 27.11 -7.23
N SER A 6 0.04 28.40 -6.98
CA SER A 6 -0.58 29.15 -5.89
C SER A 6 -2.10 29.41 -6.00
N SER A 7 -2.83 28.73 -6.88
CA SER A 7 -4.23 29.10 -7.17
C SER A 7 -5.24 27.97 -7.43
N TRP A 8 -4.96 26.71 -7.07
CA TRP A 8 -5.98 25.66 -7.17
C TRP A 8 -6.93 25.65 -5.96
N SER A 9 -8.21 25.96 -6.18
CA SER A 9 -9.29 26.01 -5.17
C SER A 9 -10.30 24.86 -5.30
N GLY A 10 -9.92 23.73 -5.90
CA GLY A 10 -10.70 22.49 -5.81
C GLY A 10 -10.73 21.95 -4.36
N PRO A 11 -11.65 21.03 -4.03
CA PRO A 11 -11.66 20.39 -2.71
C PRO A 11 -10.28 19.79 -2.46
N ARG A 12 -9.58 20.32 -1.45
CA ARG A 12 -8.31 19.77 -0.99
C ARG A 12 -8.63 18.39 -0.44
N ASN A 13 -8.46 17.34 -1.23
CA ASN A 13 -8.19 16.04 -0.65
C ASN A 13 -6.99 16.27 0.26
N PRO A 14 -7.07 16.03 1.58
CA PRO A 14 -5.92 16.20 2.46
C PRO A 14 -4.82 15.34 1.88
N PHE A 15 -3.76 15.99 1.40
CA PHE A 15 -2.69 15.31 0.68
C PHE A 15 -2.13 14.22 1.59
N PHE A 16 -1.99 13.03 1.06
CA PHE A 16 -1.29 11.95 1.75
C PHE A 16 0.17 12.40 1.94
N THR A 17 0.60 12.65 3.17
CA THR A 17 1.96 13.08 3.51
C THR A 17 2.64 12.02 4.36
N VAL A 18 3.97 11.97 4.32
CA VAL A 18 4.72 11.00 5.12
C VAL A 18 4.42 11.15 6.62
N SER A 19 4.21 12.37 7.11
CA SER A 19 3.90 12.63 8.52
C SER A 19 2.47 12.25 8.93
N SER A 20 1.56 11.96 7.99
CA SER A 20 0.19 11.54 8.32
C SER A 20 0.01 10.02 8.32
N ILE A 21 1.08 9.27 8.01
CA ILE A 21 1.10 7.81 8.02
C ILE A 21 1.15 7.31 9.47
N THR A 22 0.27 6.38 9.83
CA THR A 22 0.19 5.81 11.18
C THR A 22 0.86 4.46 11.31
N SER A 23 0.85 3.68 10.23
CA SER A 23 1.48 2.36 10.14
C SER A 23 1.58 1.93 8.68
N ILE A 24 2.38 0.90 8.44
CA ILE A 24 2.52 0.24 7.14
C ILE A 24 2.09 -1.22 7.31
N SER A 25 1.32 -1.73 6.35
CA SER A 25 1.04 -3.15 6.21
C SER A 25 1.59 -3.66 4.88
N VAL A 26 2.25 -4.82 4.88
CA VAL A 26 2.83 -5.43 3.67
C VAL A 26 2.51 -6.91 3.58
N SER A 27 2.29 -7.40 2.37
CA SER A 27 2.05 -8.81 2.14
C SER A 27 3.34 -9.63 2.29
N PRO A 28 3.24 -10.93 2.65
CA PRO A 28 4.39 -11.83 2.76
C PRO A 28 4.87 -12.39 1.41
N GLY A 29 4.09 -12.18 0.33
CA GLY A 29 4.34 -12.74 -1.00
C GLY A 29 5.28 -11.89 -1.86
N ARG A 30 5.47 -12.32 -3.12
CA ARG A 30 6.22 -11.57 -4.13
C ARG A 30 5.39 -10.52 -4.85
N ASP A 31 4.20 -10.24 -4.33
CA ASP A 31 3.19 -9.40 -4.95
C ASP A 31 3.41 -7.89 -4.78
N GLN A 32 4.43 -7.51 -4.00
CA GLN A 32 4.90 -6.13 -3.84
C GLN A 32 3.81 -5.16 -3.36
N LEU A 33 2.85 -5.67 -2.57
CA LEU A 33 1.77 -4.89 -2.00
C LEU A 33 2.21 -4.17 -0.72
N VAL A 34 1.92 -2.88 -0.67
CA VAL A 34 2.13 -2.02 0.48
C VAL A 34 0.85 -1.22 0.74
N VAL A 35 0.42 -1.20 1.99
CA VAL A 35 -0.67 -0.35 2.48
C VAL A 35 -0.08 0.64 3.47
N PHE A 36 -0.28 1.92 3.21
CA PHE A 36 0.02 2.97 4.17
C PHE A 36 -1.26 3.45 4.83
N HIS A 37 -1.35 3.26 6.14
CA HIS A 37 -2.49 3.69 6.93
C HIS A 37 -2.34 5.17 7.29
N SER A 38 -3.43 5.93 7.29
CA SER A 38 -3.38 7.36 7.63
C SER A 38 -4.47 7.81 8.60
N HIS A 39 -4.20 8.89 9.32
CA HIS A 39 -5.18 9.54 10.18
C HIS A 39 -6.39 10.12 9.44
N HIS A 40 -6.33 10.23 8.11
CA HIS A 40 -7.40 10.82 7.31
C HIS A 40 -8.51 9.81 6.95
N ASN A 41 -8.49 8.60 7.53
CA ASN A 41 -9.46 7.53 7.22
C ASN A 41 -9.51 7.20 5.72
N ASN A 42 -8.37 7.38 5.06
CA ASN A 42 -8.19 7.14 3.64
C ASN A 42 -6.74 6.65 3.44
N ASP A 43 -6.59 5.34 3.50
CA ASP A 43 -5.35 4.62 3.39
C ASP A 43 -4.92 4.56 1.92
N LEU A 44 -3.61 4.50 1.69
CA LEU A 44 -3.03 4.37 0.37
C LEU A 44 -2.61 2.91 0.15
N VAL A 45 -3.25 2.25 -0.81
CA VAL A 45 -2.91 0.88 -1.23
C VAL A 45 -2.15 0.95 -2.54
N ILE A 46 -0.95 0.36 -2.58
CA ILE A 46 -0.13 0.28 -3.80
C ILE A 46 0.39 -1.15 -3.99
N ALA A 47 0.48 -1.57 -5.25
CA ALA A 47 1.24 -2.75 -5.65
C ALA A 47 2.27 -2.32 -6.69
N LEU A 48 3.54 -2.61 -6.44
CA LEU A 48 4.60 -2.26 -7.39
C LEU A 48 4.63 -3.28 -8.52
N GLN A 49 4.61 -2.80 -9.75
CA GLN A 49 4.69 -3.64 -10.94
C GLN A 49 5.81 -3.11 -11.83
N GLY A 50 6.60 -4.02 -12.40
CA GLY A 50 7.50 -3.65 -13.48
C GLY A 50 6.72 -3.43 -14.77
N GLU A 51 7.17 -2.49 -15.60
CA GLU A 51 6.44 -2.06 -16.80
C GLU A 51 6.20 -3.19 -17.83
N HIS A 52 7.11 -4.15 -17.90
CA HIS A 52 7.04 -5.26 -18.86
C HIS A 52 7.19 -6.64 -18.25
N GLN A 53 7.70 -6.74 -17.01
CA GLN A 53 7.99 -8.01 -16.34
C GLN A 53 7.80 -7.85 -14.82
N PRO A 54 7.52 -8.94 -14.09
CA PRO A 54 7.59 -8.94 -12.63
C PRO A 54 8.90 -8.36 -12.12
N LEU A 55 8.84 -7.63 -11.00
CA LEU A 55 10.04 -7.13 -10.34
C LEU A 55 10.90 -8.33 -9.91
N LYS A 56 12.18 -8.29 -10.28
CA LYS A 56 13.16 -9.34 -9.93
C LYS A 56 13.66 -9.21 -8.50
N GLU A 57 13.55 -8.02 -7.93
CA GLU A 57 14.01 -7.65 -6.61
C GLU A 57 12.82 -7.21 -5.78
N ASP A 58 12.89 -7.45 -4.47
CA ASP A 58 11.90 -6.96 -3.54
C ASP A 58 12.12 -5.48 -3.26
N ARG A 59 11.24 -4.62 -3.79
CA ARG A 59 11.29 -3.16 -3.60
C ARG A 59 10.52 -2.70 -2.37
N VAL A 60 9.76 -3.58 -1.73
CA VAL A 60 8.99 -3.25 -0.52
C VAL A 60 9.92 -2.81 0.60
N GLY A 61 11.03 -3.52 0.81
CA GLY A 61 12.02 -3.17 1.83
C GLY A 61 12.62 -1.77 1.66
N GLU A 62 12.94 -1.38 0.42
CA GLU A 62 13.47 -0.04 0.11
C GLU A 62 12.44 1.06 0.41
N ILE A 63 11.19 0.84 0.02
CA ILE A 63 10.10 1.78 0.30
C ILE A 63 9.89 1.95 1.81
N ILE A 64 9.82 0.84 2.55
CA ILE A 64 9.68 0.88 4.01
C ILE A 64 10.84 1.66 4.63
N ALA A 65 12.08 1.40 4.20
CA ALA A 65 13.25 2.08 4.74
C ALA A 65 13.19 3.60 4.51
N HIS A 66 12.86 4.05 3.30
CA HIS A 66 12.76 5.47 2.97
C HIS A 66 11.59 6.15 3.71
N VAL A 67 10.42 5.53 3.74
CA VAL A 67 9.23 6.10 4.40
C VAL A 67 9.43 6.13 5.91
N SER A 68 9.93 5.06 6.52
CA SER A 68 10.15 4.99 7.97
C SER A 68 11.21 5.99 8.43
N LYS A 69 12.32 6.11 7.69
CA LYS A 69 13.35 7.13 7.96
C LYS A 69 12.75 8.53 7.91
N ARG A 70 12.03 8.86 6.84
CA ARG A 70 11.45 10.18 6.67
C ARG A 70 10.35 10.48 7.70
N HIS A 71 9.56 9.48 8.07
CA HIS A 71 8.57 9.58 9.13
C HIS A 71 9.23 9.91 10.47
N TYR A 72 10.28 9.17 10.84
CA TYR A 72 11.02 9.40 12.08
C TYR A 72 11.63 10.82 12.12
N GLU A 73 12.26 11.27 11.02
CA GLU A 73 12.79 12.64 10.93
C GLU A 73 11.72 13.72 11.20
N LEU A 74 10.49 13.49 10.76
CA LEU A 74 9.39 14.45 10.86
C LEU A 74 8.63 14.39 12.19
N THR A 75 8.54 13.21 12.81
CA THR A 75 7.63 12.95 13.93
C THR A 75 8.36 12.56 15.22
N GLN A 76 9.64 12.20 15.13
CA GLN A 76 10.42 11.58 16.20
C GLN A 76 9.78 10.30 16.74
N ALA A 77 9.08 9.57 15.89
CA ALA A 77 8.43 8.31 16.21
C ALA A 77 8.69 7.24 15.15
N ASP A 78 8.89 6.01 15.62
CA ASP A 78 8.98 4.83 14.76
C ASP A 78 7.63 4.52 14.12
N LEU A 79 7.68 4.05 12.87
CA LEU A 79 6.50 3.69 12.12
C LEU A 79 6.27 2.17 12.20
N PRO A 80 5.16 1.69 12.81
CA PRO A 80 4.89 0.26 12.90
C PRO A 80 4.70 -0.37 11.52
N VAL A 81 5.30 -1.54 11.31
CA VAL A 81 5.16 -2.34 10.09
C VAL A 81 4.56 -3.70 10.44
N THR A 82 3.49 -4.09 9.75
CA THR A 82 2.82 -5.39 9.93
C THR A 82 2.92 -6.22 8.65
N VAL A 83 3.21 -7.52 8.78
CA VAL A 83 3.22 -8.47 7.66
C VAL A 83 2.05 -9.43 7.82
N SER A 84 1.16 -9.53 6.82
CA SER A 84 0.00 -10.42 6.85
C SER A 84 -0.55 -10.66 5.43
N PRO A 85 -1.23 -11.75 5.12
CA PRO A 85 -1.95 -11.90 3.84
C PRO A 85 -3.30 -11.15 3.83
N THR A 86 -3.73 -10.61 4.97
CA THR A 86 -5.03 -9.93 5.12
C THR A 86 -4.94 -8.78 6.12
N PHE A 87 -5.51 -7.61 5.76
CA PHE A 87 -5.49 -6.42 6.62
C PHE A 87 -6.80 -5.65 6.58
N GLN A 88 -7.10 -4.96 7.67
CA GLN A 88 -8.16 -3.94 7.73
C GLN A 88 -7.59 -2.59 7.29
N LEU A 89 -8.35 -1.88 6.46
CA LEU A 89 -7.95 -0.56 5.95
C LEU A 89 -9.18 0.33 5.74
N ARG A 90 -8.96 1.62 5.51
CA ARG A 90 -10.03 2.58 5.21
C ARG A 90 -9.86 3.17 3.82
N LEU A 91 -10.89 3.11 2.99
CA LEU A 91 -10.93 3.84 1.70
C LEU A 91 -12.16 4.73 1.67
N GLY A 92 -11.96 6.03 1.46
CA GLY A 92 -13.06 7.01 1.45
C GLY A 92 -13.91 6.95 2.72
N ASN A 93 -13.28 6.89 3.89
CA ASN A 93 -13.90 6.74 5.22
C ASN A 93 -14.60 5.40 5.49
N LYS A 94 -14.62 4.45 4.55
CA LYS A 94 -15.25 3.14 4.74
C LYS A 94 -14.22 2.11 5.17
N MET A 95 -14.53 1.36 6.22
CA MET A 95 -13.73 0.20 6.63
C MET A 95 -13.84 -0.89 5.56
N ARG A 96 -12.71 -1.47 5.17
CA ARG A 96 -12.58 -2.52 4.16
C ARG A 96 -11.56 -3.55 4.62
N THR A 97 -11.74 -4.79 4.16
CA THR A 97 -10.74 -5.85 4.32
C THR A 97 -10.08 -6.09 2.97
N LEU A 98 -8.75 -6.08 2.94
CA LEU A 98 -7.95 -6.45 1.78
C LEU A 98 -7.32 -7.82 2.03
N SER A 99 -7.56 -8.79 1.15
CA SER A 99 -6.90 -10.09 1.14
C SER A 99 -6.05 -10.25 -0.11
N VAL A 100 -4.90 -10.91 0.03
CA VAL A 100 -4.08 -11.35 -1.11
C VAL A 100 -4.43 -12.81 -1.41
N GLU A 101 -4.83 -13.09 -2.65
CA GLU A 101 -5.23 -14.42 -3.08
C GLU A 101 -4.44 -14.87 -4.31
N ALA A 102 -3.72 -15.97 -4.15
CA ALA A 102 -3.01 -16.64 -5.22
C ALA A 102 -3.98 -17.50 -6.02
N VAL A 103 -4.20 -17.17 -7.30
CA VAL A 103 -5.22 -17.82 -8.14
C VAL A 103 -4.57 -18.45 -9.36
N ALA A 104 -4.92 -19.71 -9.64
CA ALA A 104 -4.45 -20.41 -10.85
C ALA A 104 -5.06 -19.78 -12.11
N GLY A 105 -4.24 -19.59 -13.15
CA GLY A 105 -4.66 -18.96 -14.41
C GLY A 105 -4.73 -17.43 -14.39
N VAL A 106 -4.34 -16.78 -13.29
CA VAL A 106 -4.11 -15.33 -13.25
C VAL A 106 -2.68 -15.04 -13.69
N ASP A 107 -2.54 -14.30 -14.80
CA ASP A 107 -1.23 -13.93 -15.37
C ASP A 107 -0.68 -12.63 -14.79
N SER A 108 -1.56 -11.69 -14.42
CA SER A 108 -1.18 -10.38 -13.89
C SER A 108 -1.97 -10.00 -12.63
N PRO A 109 -1.35 -9.29 -11.67
CA PRO A 109 -2.05 -8.91 -10.45
C PRO A 109 -3.17 -7.90 -10.71
N ALA A 110 -4.32 -8.10 -10.06
CA ALA A 110 -5.47 -7.24 -10.20
C ALA A 110 -6.24 -7.08 -8.89
N PHE A 111 -6.78 -5.88 -8.67
CA PHE A 111 -7.71 -5.63 -7.58
C PHE A 111 -9.14 -5.91 -8.02
N GLU A 112 -9.83 -6.77 -7.28
CA GLU A 112 -11.26 -6.97 -7.38
C GLU A 112 -11.94 -6.46 -6.12
N HIS A 113 -13.12 -5.87 -6.31
CA HIS A 113 -13.88 -5.26 -5.22
C HIS A 113 -15.26 -5.91 -5.12
N SER A 114 -15.59 -6.39 -3.93
CA SER A 114 -16.92 -6.89 -3.59
C SER A 114 -17.37 -6.31 -2.24
N GLY A 115 -18.09 -5.19 -2.29
CA GLY A 115 -18.66 -4.56 -1.10
C GLY A 115 -17.61 -4.08 -0.10
N ALA A 116 -17.49 -4.79 1.03
CA ALA A 116 -16.51 -4.48 2.09
C ALA A 116 -15.16 -5.16 1.87
N VAL A 117 -15.08 -6.13 0.95
CA VAL A 117 -13.88 -6.92 0.70
C VAL A 117 -13.24 -6.46 -0.60
N ILE A 118 -11.92 -6.34 -0.56
CA ILE A 118 -11.06 -6.13 -1.71
C ILE A 118 -10.16 -7.36 -1.78
N VAL A 119 -10.11 -7.99 -2.94
CA VAL A 119 -9.24 -9.13 -3.19
C VAL A 119 -8.16 -8.66 -4.15
N PHE A 120 -6.91 -8.73 -3.74
CA PHE A 120 -5.78 -8.57 -4.63
C PHE A 120 -5.39 -9.95 -5.16
N LYS A 121 -5.87 -10.26 -6.36
CA LYS A 121 -5.57 -11.52 -7.04
C LYS A 121 -4.19 -11.45 -7.64
N VAL A 122 -3.39 -12.47 -7.40
CA VAL A 122 -2.01 -12.56 -7.86
C VAL A 122 -1.76 -13.92 -8.53
N PRO A 123 -0.77 -14.01 -9.43
CA PRO A 123 -0.34 -15.30 -9.95
C PRO A 123 0.04 -16.26 -8.82
N SER A 124 -0.24 -17.56 -9.00
CA SER A 124 0.12 -18.60 -8.03
C SER A 124 1.61 -18.61 -7.64
N SER A 125 2.49 -18.15 -8.54
CA SER A 125 3.93 -18.01 -8.30
C SER A 125 4.31 -16.91 -7.31
N TYR A 126 3.37 -16.04 -6.92
CA TYR A 126 3.62 -14.96 -5.96
C TYR A 126 3.35 -15.38 -4.52
N ALA A 127 2.66 -16.51 -4.31
CA ALA A 127 2.39 -17.04 -2.98
C ALA A 127 3.70 -17.30 -2.22
N SER A 128 3.72 -16.90 -0.95
CA SER A 128 4.75 -17.33 -0.01
C SER A 128 4.25 -18.57 0.74
N ALA A 129 5.11 -19.56 0.94
CA ALA A 129 4.84 -20.64 1.88
C ALA A 129 5.00 -20.07 3.28
N ILE A 130 3.89 -19.74 3.94
CA ILE A 130 3.87 -19.33 5.35
C ILE A 130 3.73 -20.59 6.21
#